data_AF-A0AAE7M622-F1
#
_entry.id   AF-A0AAE7M622-F1
#
_cell.length_a   1.000
_cell.length_b   1.000
_cell.length_c   1.000
_cell.angle_alpha   90.00
_cell.angle_beta   90.00
_cell.angle_gamma   90.00
#
_symmetry.space_group_name_H-M   'P 1'
#
loop_
_entity.id
_entity.type
_entity.pdbx_description
1 polymer ?
#
loop_
_entity_poly.entity_id
_entity_poly.type
_entity_poly.pdbx_seq_one_letter_code
_entity_poly.pdbx_strand_id
1 'polypeptide(L)' 'MRTTLELPDPLFARLKARAAREQLTLKQLLQHYVEQGLEAPTPSTTAQRSARQLPRLEGQLAIDSSRVSNAALFELLEP' A
#
# COMPACT_ATOMS: atom_id res chain seq x y z
N MET A 1 -31.84 -7.99 5.83
CA MET A 1 -31.82 -7.56 7.26
C MET A 1 -31.38 -6.10 7.33
N ARG A 2 -31.96 -5.27 8.20
CA ARG A 2 -31.54 -3.87 8.40
C ARG A 2 -30.64 -3.82 9.63
N THR A 3 -29.37 -3.47 9.43
CA THR A 3 -28.37 -3.33 10.49
C THR A 3 -27.96 -1.88 10.63
N THR A 4 -27.86 -1.39 11.87
CA THR A 4 -27.31 -0.07 12.17
C THR A 4 -25.83 -0.27 12.52
N LEU A 5 -24.95 0.48 11.86
CA LEU A 5 -23.50 0.44 12.10
C LEU A 5 -23.06 1.82 12.60
N GLU A 6 -22.40 1.85 13.75
CA GLU A 6 -21.78 3.06 14.26
C GLU A 6 -20.43 3.26 13.58
N LEU A 7 -20.27 4.39 12.89
CA LEU A 7 -19.06 4.75 12.16
C LEU A 7 -18.61 6.15 12.59
N PRO A 8 -17.32 6.38 12.84
CA PRO A 8 -16.80 7.72 13.06
C PRO A 8 -17.16 8.66 11.92
N ASP A 9 -17.60 9.88 12.24
CA ASP A 9 -17.92 10.95 11.29
C ASP A 9 -16.90 11.12 10.14
N PRO A 10 -15.57 11.15 10.37
CA PRO A 10 -14.61 11.29 9.27
C PRO A 10 -14.63 10.09 8.31
N LEU A 11 -14.91 8.88 8.79
CA LEU A 11 -15.04 7.70 7.94
C LEU A 11 -16.33 7.75 7.13
N PHE A 12 -17.43 8.19 7.75
CA PHE A 12 -18.70 8.32 7.05
C PHE A 12 -18.64 9.36 5.93
N ALA A 13 -17.98 10.51 6.16
CA ALA A 13 -17.76 11.53 5.14
C ALA A 13 -16.95 10.97 3.95
N ARG A 14 -15.90 10.18 4.23
CA ARG A 14 -15.09 9.53 3.19
C ARG A 14 -15.89 8.49 2.39
N LEU A 15 -16.73 7.69 3.06
CA LEU A 15 -17.60 6.71 2.39
C LEU A 15 -18.61 7.41 1.48
N LYS A 16 -19.21 8.52 1.92
CA LYS A 16 -20.11 9.34 1.09
C LYS A 16 -19.41 9.89 -0.15
N ALA A 17 -18.23 10.48 0.02
CA ALA A 17 -17.45 11.01 -1.09
C ALA A 17 -17.09 9.91 -2.10
N ARG A 18 -16.76 8.71 -1.62
CA ARG A 18 -16.43 7.58 -2.50
C ARG A 18 -17.65 7.02 -3.23
N ALA A 19 -18.78 6.90 -2.55
CA ALA A 19 -20.05 6.52 -3.16
C ALA A 19 -20.45 7.48 -4.29
N ALA A 20 -20.28 8.79 -4.09
CA ALA A 20 -20.52 9.79 -5.13
C ALA A 20 -19.58 9.63 -6.34
N ARG A 21 -18.30 9.32 -6.12
CA ARG A 21 -17.32 9.10 -7.19
C ARG A 21 -17.60 7.84 -8.01
N GLU A 22 -18.01 6.77 -7.34
CA GLU A 22 -18.30 5.48 -7.99
C GLU A 22 -19.75 5.41 -8.53
N GLN A 23 -20.53 6.49 -8.38
CA GLN A 23 -21.95 6.57 -8.77
C GLN A 23 -22.82 5.46 -8.15
N LEU A 24 -22.43 5.02 -6.95
CA LEU A 24 -23.12 3.99 -6.19
C LEU A 24 -23.85 4.61 -5.00
N THR A 25 -24.90 3.92 -4.54
CA THR A 25 -25.50 4.28 -3.25
C THR A 25 -24.58 3.88 -2.10
N LEU A 26 -24.64 4.62 -0.99
CA LEU A 26 -23.84 4.33 0.20
C LEU A 26 -24.08 2.90 0.73
N LYS A 27 -25.33 2.40 0.59
CA LYS A 27 -25.69 1.03 0.98
C LYS A 27 -24.99 -0.02 0.11
N GLN A 28 -24.98 0.16 -1.22
CA GLN A 28 -24.32 -0.77 -2.14
C GLN A 28 -22.81 -0.80 -1.91
N LEU A 29 -22.20 0.36 -1.71
CA LEU A 29 -20.77 0.47 -1.44
C LEU A 29 -20.39 -0.19 -0.12
N LEU A 30 -21.20 -0.01 0.94
CA LEU A 30 -21.01 -0.72 2.21
C LEU A 30 -21.14 -2.23 2.06
N GLN A 31 -22.16 -2.71 1.34
CA GLN A 31 -22.32 -4.13 1.08
C GLN A 31 -21.10 -4.71 0.37
N HIS A 32 -20.62 -4.04 -0.67
CA HIS A 32 -19.45 -4.46 -1.42
C HIS A 32 -18.19 -4.54 -0.55
N TYR A 33 -17.95 -3.55 0.32
CA TYR A 33 -16.80 -3.61 1.24
C TYR A 33 -16.92 -4.68 2.31
N VAL A 34 -18.14 -4.97 2.77
CA VAL A 34 -18.34 -6.06 3.73
C VAL A 34 -18.08 -7.41 3.04
N GLU A 35 -18.61 -7.61 1.84
CA GLU A 35 -18.36 -8.82 1.04
C GLU A 35 -16.87 -8.98 0.75
N GLN A 36 -16.22 -7.95 0.23
CA GLN A 36 -14.77 -7.94 0.00
C GLN A 36 -13.96 -8.15 1.28
N GLY A 37 -14.38 -7.58 2.40
CA GLY A 37 -13.69 -7.74 3.68
C GLY A 37 -13.80 -9.15 4.26
N LEU A 38 -14.89 -9.87 3.95
CA LEU A 38 -15.09 -11.26 4.36
C LEU A 38 -14.40 -12.24 3.41
N GLU A 39 -14.35 -11.95 2.10
CA GLU A 39 -13.66 -12.77 1.10
C GLU A 39 -12.15 -12.53 1.06
N ALA A 40 -11.70 -11.34 1.47
CA ALA A 40 -10.29 -11.01 1.47
C ALA A 40 -9.54 -11.97 2.41
N PRO A 41 -8.51 -12.68 1.91
CA PRO A 41 -7.61 -13.40 2.80
C PRO A 41 -7.06 -12.39 3.81
N THR A 42 -7.06 -12.76 5.09
CA THR A 42 -6.53 -11.90 6.16
C THR A 42 -5.17 -11.39 5.70
N PRO A 43 -4.96 -10.07 5.56
CA PRO A 43 -3.69 -9.57 5.08
C PRO A 43 -2.64 -10.08 6.06
N SER A 44 -1.80 -11.00 5.61
CA SER A 44 -0.65 -11.47 6.37
C SER A 44 0.22 -10.23 6.55
N THR A 45 0.07 -9.58 7.69
CA THR A 45 0.97 -8.52 8.15
C THR A 45 2.38 -9.03 7.94
N THR A 46 3.13 -8.28 7.14
CA THR A 46 4.49 -8.56 6.65
C THR A 46 4.57 -9.52 5.45
N ALA A 47 4.44 -8.95 4.25
CA ALA A 47 5.34 -9.36 3.17
C ALA A 47 6.76 -9.03 3.66
N GLN A 48 7.43 -10.00 4.28
CA GLN A 48 8.81 -9.87 4.71
C GLN A 48 9.65 -9.58 3.46
N ARG A 49 10.01 -8.31 3.24
CA ARG A 49 10.86 -7.90 2.12
C ARG A 49 12.16 -8.66 2.25
N SER A 50 12.29 -9.73 1.48
CA SER A 50 13.48 -10.56 1.50
C SER A 50 14.42 -10.06 0.40
N ALA A 51 15.72 -9.96 0.71
CA ALA A 51 16.72 -9.64 -0.30
C ALA A 51 16.70 -10.63 -1.50
N ARG A 52 16.13 -11.84 -1.30
CA ARG A 52 15.92 -12.86 -2.34
C ARG A 52 14.82 -12.50 -3.35
N GLN A 53 13.91 -11.59 -3.01
CA GLN A 53 12.84 -11.13 -3.92
C GLN A 53 13.25 -9.91 -4.75
N LEU A 54 14.43 -9.34 -4.50
CA LEU A 54 14.95 -8.25 -5.31
C LEU A 54 15.52 -8.79 -6.63
N PRO A 55 15.29 -8.11 -7.77
CA PRO A 55 15.93 -8.48 -9.02
C PRO A 55 17.46 -8.41 -8.87
N ARG A 56 18.16 -9.42 -9.39
CA ARG A 56 19.62 -9.43 -9.42
C ARG A 56 20.11 -8.74 -10.68
N LEU A 57 21.07 -7.83 -10.50
CA LEU A 57 21.85 -7.27 -11.59
C LEU A 57 23.03 -8.20 -11.83
N GLU A 58 23.08 -8.80 -13.02
CA GLU A 58 24.21 -9.60 -13.49
C GLU A 58 25.11 -8.72 -14.35
N GLY A 59 26.43 -8.78 -14.13
CA GLY A 59 27.43 -8.03 -14.91
C GLY A 59 28.18 -6.96 -14.13
N GLN A 60 29.12 -6.30 -14.81
CA GLN A 60 29.94 -5.26 -14.22
C GLN A 60 29.16 -3.94 -14.21
N LEU A 61 28.99 -3.34 -13.04
CA LEU A 61 28.48 -1.98 -12.95
C LEU A 61 29.49 -1.02 -13.57
N ALA A 62 29.02 0.07 -14.19
CA ALA A 62 29.88 1.13 -14.71
C ALA A 62 30.61 1.92 -13.60
N ILE A 63 30.39 1.56 -12.34
CA ILE A 63 30.91 2.19 -11.14
C ILE A 63 31.69 1.11 -10.38
N ASP A 64 32.92 1.44 -9.96
CA ASP A 64 33.74 0.53 -9.18
C ASP A 64 33.07 0.14 -7.86
N SER A 65 33.17 -1.13 -7.49
CA SER A 65 32.54 -1.67 -6.28
C SER A 65 33.04 -1.00 -4.99
N SER A 66 34.26 -0.47 -4.99
CA SER A 66 34.81 0.31 -3.86
C SER A 66 34.06 1.62 -3.61
N ARG A 67 33.39 2.16 -4.64
CA ARG A 67 32.53 3.36 -4.55
C ARG A 67 31.08 3.04 -4.19
N VAL A 68 30.68 1.77 -4.18
CA VAL A 68 29.35 1.33 -3.75
C VAL A 68 29.36 1.09 -2.24
N SER A 69 29.72 2.12 -1.47
CA SER A 69 29.68 2.12 -0.02
C SER A 69 28.92 3.33 0.50
N ASN A 70 28.32 3.20 1.70
CA ASN A 70 27.59 4.31 2.30
C ASN A 70 28.48 5.54 2.53
N ALA A 71 29.77 5.36 2.83
CA ALA A 71 30.71 6.47 3.01
C ALA A 71 30.92 7.26 1.71
N ALA A 72 31.14 6.56 0.59
CA ALA A 72 31.32 7.18 -0.72
C ALA A 72 30.05 7.90 -1.23
N LEU A 73 28.86 7.48 -0.78
CA LEU A 73 27.61 8.19 -1.09
C LEU A 73 27.51 9.57 -0.42
N PHE A 74 28.07 9.72 0.78
CA PHE A 74 28.05 11.02 1.48
C PHE A 74 28.95 12.05 0.79
N GLU A 75 30.04 11.62 0.17
CA GLU A 75 30.92 12.48 -0.63
C GLU A 75 30.22 13.11 -1.85
N LEU A 76 29.09 12.56 -2.31
CA LEU A 76 28.30 13.11 -3.42
C LEU A 76 27.30 14.20 -2.98
N LEU A 77 27.09 14.36 -1.67
CA LEU A 77 26.16 15.35 -1.11
C LEU A 77 26.88 16.65 -0.70
N GLU A 78 28.21 16.64 -0.68
CA GLU A 78 29.03 17.81 -0.43
C GLU A 78 29.47 18.44 -1.77
N PRO A 79 29.23 19.75 -1.99
CA PRO A 79 29.59 20.44 -3.24
C PRO A 79 31.10 20.66 -3.42
#